data_AF-A0A9D4FYY6-F1
#
_entry.id   AF-A0A9D4FYY6-F1
#
_cell.length_a   1.000
_cell.length_b   1.000
_cell.length_c   1.000
_cell.angle_alpha   90.00
_cell.angle_beta   90.00
_cell.angle_gamma   90.00
#
_symmetry.space_group_name_H-M   'P 1'
#
loop_
_entity.id
_entity.type
_entity.pdbx_description
1 polymer ?
#
loop_
_entity_poly.entity_id
_entity_poly.type
_entity_poly.pdbx_seq_one_letter_code
_entity_poly.pdbx_strand_id
1 'polypeptide(L)' 'MECYCGDCLNAMKRPDSECNIACSGDSIKKCGEHWRLSVYSNRGNIFVFWFYVYT' A
#
# COMPACT_ATOMS: atom_id res chain seq x y z
N MET A 1 -2.74 -13.30 6.25
CA MET A 1 -2.14 -11.96 6.27
C MET A 1 -1.43 -11.85 4.95
N GLU A 2 -2.00 -11.08 4.05
CA GLU A 2 -1.65 -11.18 2.64
C GLU A 2 -0.54 -10.18 2.32
N CYS A 3 0.45 -10.61 1.53
CA CYS A 3 1.52 -9.77 1.05
C CYS A 3 1.56 -9.86 -0.48
N TYR A 4 1.49 -8.70 -1.13
CA TYR A 4 1.51 -8.58 -2.57
C TYR A 4 2.74 -7.76 -2.98
N CYS A 5 3.40 -8.20 -4.04
CA CYS A 5 4.53 -7.49 -4.62
C CYS A 5 4.28 -7.28 -6.12
N GLY A 6 4.70 -6.14 -6.62
CA GLY A 6 4.63 -5.80 -8.04
C GLY A 6 5.39 -4.52 -8.29
N ASP A 7 5.83 -4.35 -9.54
CA ASP A 7 6.58 -3.15 -9.96
C ASP A 7 5.66 -1.95 -10.20
N CYS A 8 4.36 -2.22 -10.37
CA CYS A 8 3.33 -1.26 -10.73
C CYS A 8 2.16 -1.34 -9.76
N LEU A 9 1.66 -0.20 -9.28
CA LEU A 9 0.47 -0.15 -8.43
C LEU A 9 -0.69 0.48 -9.19
N ASN A 10 -1.71 -0.32 -9.51
CA ASN A 10 -3.01 0.16 -9.97
C ASN A 10 -3.98 0.22 -8.78
N ALA A 11 -3.82 1.23 -7.93
CA ALA A 11 -4.65 1.42 -6.75
C ALA A 11 -4.94 2.90 -6.51
N MET A 12 -6.08 3.18 -5.89
CA MET A 12 -6.45 4.52 -5.45
C MET A 12 -6.03 4.74 -4.00
N LYS A 13 -5.35 5.86 -3.72
CA LYS A 13 -5.00 6.24 -2.35
C LYS A 13 -6.27 6.45 -1.51
N ARG A 14 -6.27 5.89 -0.30
CA ARG A 14 -7.31 6.05 0.71
C ARG A 14 -6.71 6.67 1.97
N PRO A 15 -7.54 7.18 2.90
CA PRO A 15 -7.06 7.65 4.19
C PRO A 15 -6.30 6.55 4.93
N ASP A 16 -5.18 6.90 5.57
CA ASP A 16 -4.37 5.94 6.34
C ASP A 16 -5.16 5.33 7.51
N SER A 17 -6.22 6.01 7.96
CA SER A 17 -7.14 5.49 8.97
C SER A 17 -7.92 4.24 8.52
N GLU A 18 -7.98 3.98 7.21
CA GLU A 18 -8.56 2.76 6.63
C GLU A 18 -7.50 1.65 6.45
N CYS A 19 -6.27 1.81 6.95
CA CYS A 19 -5.17 0.86 6.83
C CYS A 19 -4.47 0.65 8.19
N ASN A 20 -5.23 0.28 9.23
CA ASN A 20 -4.80 0.40 10.62
C ASN A 20 -4.50 -0.92 11.35
N ILE A 21 -4.71 -2.08 10.72
CA ILE A 21 -4.37 -3.38 11.32
C ILE A 21 -2.86 -3.44 11.58
N ALA A 22 -2.51 -3.78 12.82
CA ALA A 22 -1.13 -4.03 13.21
C ALA A 22 -0.61 -5.34 12.58
N CYS A 23 0.64 -5.34 12.13
CA CYS A 23 1.26 -6.54 11.59
C CYS A 23 1.50 -7.57 12.69
N SER A 24 1.21 -8.85 12.45
CA SER A 24 1.36 -9.91 13.48
C SER A 24 2.80 -10.09 13.97
N GLY A 25 3.80 -9.81 13.11
CA GLY A 25 5.23 -9.91 13.47
C GLY A 25 5.84 -8.62 14.02
N ASP A 26 5.16 -7.48 13.89
CA ASP A 26 5.66 -6.17 14.34
C ASP A 26 4.46 -5.23 14.52
N SER A 27 4.02 -5.07 15.78
CA SER A 27 2.84 -4.26 16.10
C SER A 27 3.00 -2.76 15.85
N ILE A 28 4.23 -2.31 15.59
CA ILE A 28 4.52 -0.90 15.24
C ILE A 28 4.15 -0.64 13.78
N LYS A 29 4.24 -1.66 12.92
CA LYS A 29 3.92 -1.55 11.50
C LYS A 29 2.44 -1.77 11.23
N LYS A 30 1.97 -1.19 10.14
CA LYS A 30 0.60 -1.32 9.64
C LYS A 30 0.59 -2.28 8.45
N CYS A 31 -0.37 -3.19 8.41
CA CYS A 31 -0.45 -4.20 7.36
C CYS A 31 -1.82 -4.19 6.68
N GLY A 32 -2.34 -3.00 6.45
CA GLY A 32 -3.59 -2.75 5.75
C GLY A 32 -4.83 -2.88 6.64
N GLU A 33 -5.90 -3.36 6.04
CA GLU A 33 -7.17 -3.76 6.63
C GLU A 33 -7.71 -4.97 5.84
N HIS A 34 -8.84 -5.55 6.26
CA HIS A 34 -9.49 -6.68 5.57
C HIS A 34 -9.59 -6.52 4.04
N TRP A 35 -9.81 -5.30 3.54
CA TRP A 35 -9.96 -4.98 2.11
C TRP A 35 -9.05 -3.82 1.64
N ARG A 36 -8.06 -3.44 2.45
CA ARG A 36 -7.13 -2.35 2.13
C ARG A 36 -5.69 -2.84 2.32
N LEU A 37 -4.78 -2.32 1.51
CA LEU A 37 -3.37 -2.66 1.58
C LEU A 37 -2.57 -1.46 2.04
N SER A 38 -1.75 -1.63 3.08
CA SER A 38 -0.65 -0.71 3.36
C SER A 38 0.45 -0.94 2.32
N VAL A 39 0.81 0.11 1.58
CA VAL A 39 1.80 0.02 0.49
C VAL A 39 3.14 0.53 0.98
N TYR A 40 4.19 -0.27 0.75
CA TYR A 40 5.57 0.04 1.11
C TYR A 40 6.45 -0.07 -0.14
N SER A 41 7.43 0.83 -0.30
CA SER A 41 8.48 0.71 -1.33
C SER A 41 9.84 0.55 -0.68
N ASN A 42 10.59 -0.44 -1.15
CA ASN A 42 11.99 -0.66 -0.78
C ASN A 42 12.95 0.33 -1.49
N ARG A 43 12.52 0.97 -2.58
CA ARG A 43 13.34 1.89 -3.38
C ARG A 43 13.03 3.37 -3.09
N GLY A 44 12.30 3.66 -2.01
CA GLY A 44 11.95 5.02 -1.57
C GLY A 44 10.92 5.74 -2.46
N ASN A 45 10.81 5.36 -3.73
CA ASN A 45 9.79 5.86 -4.65
C ASN A 45 8.74 4.77 -4.89
N ILE A 46 7.50 5.03 -4.49
CA ILE A 46 6.35 4.27 -4.99
C ILE A 46 5.93 4.99 -6.27
N PHE A 47 6.26 4.41 -7.43
CA PHE A 47 5.67 4.85 -8.70
C PHE A 47 4.21 4.38 -8.74
N VAL A 48 3.37 4.98 -7.92
CA VAL A 48 1.95 5.07 -8.27
C VAL A 48 1.97 5.93 -9.53
N PHE A 49 1.50 5.43 -10.67
CA PHE A 49 1.46 6.14 -11.95
C PHE A 49 0.51 7.36 -11.88
N TRP A 50 0.72 8.28 -10.94
CA TRP A 50 0.20 9.63 -11.01
C TRP A 50 0.83 10.24 -12.25
N PHE A 51 0.01 10.56 -13.27
CA PHE A 51 0.33 11.28 -14.51
C PHE A 51 0.40 10.52 -15.86
N TYR A 52 -0.21 9.34 -16.03
CA TYR A 52 -0.62 8.88 -17.38
C TYR A 52 -2.11 8.53 -17.46
N VAL A 53 -2.96 9.45 -17.00
CA VAL A 53 -4.14 9.81 -17.78
C VAL A 53 -3.63 10.77 -18.88
N TYR A 54 -2.89 10.23 -19.84
CA TYR A 54 -2.68 10.86 -21.14
C TYR A 54 -3.21 9.87 -22.17
N THR A 55 -4.49 10.00 -22.49
CA THR A 55 -4.79 10.27 -23.90
C THR A 55 -4.74 11.77 -24.09
#